data_AF-A0AAU6T6J4-F1
#
_entry.id   AF-A0AAU6T6J4-F1
#
_cell.length_a   1.000
_cell.length_b   1.000
_cell.length_c   1.000
_cell.angle_alpha   90.00
_cell.angle_beta   90.00
_cell.angle_gamma   90.00
#
_symmetry.space_group_name_H-M   'P 1'
#
loop_
_entity.id
_entity.type
_entity.pdbx_description
1 polymer ?
#
loop_
_entity_poly.entity_id
_entity_poly.type
_entity_poly.pdbx_seq_one_letter_code
_entity_poly.pdbx_strand_id
1 'polypeptide(L)'
;MLHIRDIMTTRVATVSMDDRLGVIKDIFEQAHFRHLLVLEEEELVGVISDRDLFRAISPYLDSEAEMSRDTETLNRRAHQIMSRQLVTVAPNLPLRDGIKLMLEKNVSCLPVLENGALVGIISWKDFLKTVLDHDGLG
;
A
#
# COMPACT_ATOMS: atom_id res chain seq x y z
N MET A 1 -24.12 -9.04 7.38
CA MET A 1 -23.54 -7.91 6.63
C MET A 1 -22.04 -8.08 6.70
N LEU A 2 -21.34 -8.03 5.56
CA LEU A 2 -19.88 -8.21 5.51
C LEU A 2 -19.19 -6.90 5.91
N HIS A 3 -18.16 -7.01 6.73
CA HIS A 3 -17.34 -5.90 7.23
C HIS A 3 -15.91 -6.00 6.71
N ILE A 4 -15.14 -4.92 6.85
CA ILE A 4 -13.73 -4.87 6.44
C ILE A 4 -12.91 -6.00 7.06
N ARG A 5 -13.10 -6.28 8.36
CA ARG A 5 -12.38 -7.35 9.09
C ARG A 5 -12.53 -8.74 8.48
N ASP A 6 -13.64 -8.98 7.77
CA ASP A 6 -13.97 -10.31 7.26
C ASP A 6 -13.11 -10.67 6.04
N ILE A 7 -12.53 -9.67 5.37
CA ILE A 7 -11.75 -9.88 4.14
C ILE A 7 -10.40 -9.14 4.08
N MET A 8 -10.10 -8.29 5.06
CA MET A 8 -8.83 -7.56 5.10
C MET A 8 -7.63 -8.51 5.21
N THR A 9 -6.50 -8.07 4.67
CA THR A 9 -5.21 -8.74 4.90
C THR A 9 -4.66 -8.29 6.26
N THR A 10 -4.45 -9.24 7.17
CA THR A 10 -3.90 -8.99 8.53
C THR A 10 -2.37 -9.00 8.56
N ARG A 11 -1.73 -9.72 7.64
CA ARG A 11 -0.27 -9.67 7.45
C ARG A 11 0.10 -8.48 6.58
N VAL A 12 0.25 -7.33 7.22
CA VAL A 12 0.55 -6.07 6.54
C VAL A 12 2.04 -5.99 6.23
N ALA A 13 2.38 -5.73 4.97
CA ALA A 13 3.74 -5.39 4.60
C ALA A 13 4.02 -3.92 4.94
N THR A 14 5.04 -3.70 5.75
CA THR A 14 5.41 -2.38 6.27
C THR A 14 6.88 -2.07 5.97
N VAL A 15 7.20 -0.77 5.93
CA VAL A 15 8.56 -0.23 5.86
C VAL A 15 8.71 0.90 6.85
N SER A 16 9.94 1.17 7.29
CA SER A 16 10.27 2.37 8.06
C SER A 16 10.24 3.61 7.17
N MET A 17 9.90 4.76 7.76
CA MET A 17 10.01 6.06 7.08
C MET A 17 11.42 6.37 6.55
N ASP A 18 12.44 5.72 7.11
CA ASP A 18 13.84 5.91 6.76
C ASP A 18 14.40 4.85 5.80
N ASP A 19 13.60 3.84 5.44
CA ASP A 19 14.02 2.82 4.49
C ASP A 19 14.30 3.45 3.12
N ARG A 20 15.35 2.93 2.47
CA ARG A 20 15.76 3.40 1.15
C ARG A 20 14.82 2.89 0.06
N LEU A 21 14.67 3.65 -1.03
CA LEU A 21 13.86 3.25 -2.17
C LEU A 21 14.36 1.95 -2.82
N GLY A 22 15.66 1.63 -2.73
CA GLY A 22 16.19 0.32 -3.14
C GLY A 22 15.53 -0.84 -2.39
N VAL A 23 15.39 -0.74 -1.06
CA VAL A 23 14.71 -1.76 -0.25
C VAL A 23 13.24 -1.88 -0.65
N ILE A 24 12.58 -0.74 -0.86
CA ILE A 24 11.17 -0.69 -1.29
C ILE A 24 10.98 -1.33 -2.67
N LYS A 25 11.91 -1.09 -3.60
CA LYS A 25 11.94 -1.71 -4.94
C LYS A 25 12.03 -3.23 -4.81
N ASP A 26 13.01 -3.73 -4.06
CA ASP A 26 13.21 -5.17 -3.87
C ASP A 26 11.97 -5.84 -3.28
N ILE A 27 11.30 -5.17 -2.33
CA ILE A 27 10.04 -5.65 -1.76
C ILE A 27 8.94 -5.74 -2.84
N PHE A 28 8.74 -4.68 -3.64
CA PHE A 28 7.70 -4.71 -4.68
C PHE A 28 7.99 -5.73 -5.79
N GLU A 29 9.25 -5.98 -6.13
CA GLU A 29 9.63 -6.97 -7.15
C GLU A 29 9.35 -8.40 -6.72
N GLN A 30 9.42 -8.69 -5.43
CA GLN A 30 9.18 -10.01 -4.85
C GLN A 30 7.74 -10.21 -4.39
N ALA A 31 6.97 -9.13 -4.27
CA ALA A 31 5.64 -9.13 -3.68
C ALA A 31 4.51 -9.36 -4.69
N HIS A 32 3.38 -9.87 -4.19
CA HIS A 32 2.11 -9.94 -4.93
C HIS A 32 1.11 -8.85 -4.51
N PHE A 33 1.62 -7.75 -3.94
CA PHE A 33 0.87 -6.57 -3.51
C PHE A 33 1.52 -5.30 -4.09
N ARG A 34 0.77 -4.19 -4.06
CA ARG A 34 1.17 -2.93 -4.71
C ARG A 34 1.22 -1.73 -3.77
N HIS A 35 1.06 -1.96 -2.47
CA HIS A 35 1.11 -0.92 -1.45
C HIS A 35 1.92 -1.41 -0.25
N LEU A 36 2.73 -0.51 0.29
CA LEU A 36 3.42 -0.65 1.56
C LEU A 36 2.91 0.42 2.52
N LEU A 37 2.70 0.01 3.76
CA LEU A 37 2.42 0.96 4.84
C LEU A 37 3.74 1.44 5.42
N VAL A 38 3.84 2.73 5.66
CA VAL A 38 5.04 3.36 6.22
C VAL A 38 4.80 3.61 7.70
N LEU A 39 5.66 3.05 8.53
CA LEU A 39 5.64 3.22 9.97
C LEU A 39 6.78 4.13 10.43
N GLU A 40 6.49 4.94 11.44
CA GLU A 40 7.48 5.57 12.30
C GLU A 40 7.28 4.97 13.70
N GLU A 41 8.28 4.22 14.17
CA GLU A 41 8.12 3.34 15.34
C GLU A 41 6.97 2.34 15.13
N GLU A 42 5.80 2.60 15.72
CA GLU A 42 4.59 1.77 15.59
C GLU A 42 3.41 2.53 14.95
N GLU A 43 3.61 3.82 14.66
CA GLU A 43 2.56 4.69 14.14
C GLU A 43 2.52 4.63 12.62
N LEU A 44 1.31 4.47 12.07
CA LEU A 44 1.10 4.56 10.64
C LEU A 44 1.20 6.03 10.19
N VAL A 45 2.27 6.35 9.46
CA VAL A 45 2.56 7.72 9.02
C VAL A 45 2.44 7.92 7.51
N GLY A 46 2.34 6.83 6.73
CA GLY A 46 2.22 6.95 5.29
C GLY A 46 1.83 5.67 4.56
N VAL A 47 1.58 5.83 3.26
CA VAL A 47 1.42 4.74 2.31
C VAL A 47 2.29 5.02 1.09
N ILE A 48 2.93 3.99 0.56
CA ILE A 48 3.67 4.02 -0.70
C ILE A 48 3.06 2.97 -1.62
N SER A 49 2.60 3.38 -2.80
CA SER A 49 2.29 2.45 -3.88
C SER A 49 3.51 2.20 -4.77
N ASP A 50 3.51 1.11 -5.52
CA ASP A 50 4.52 0.86 -6.54
C ASP A 50 4.60 2.00 -7.57
N ARG A 51 3.46 2.62 -7.91
CA ARG A 51 3.41 3.83 -8.76
C ARG A 51 4.09 5.05 -8.11
N ASP A 52 4.08 5.17 -6.78
CA ASP A 52 4.81 6.23 -6.10
C ASP A 52 6.32 5.99 -6.22
N LEU A 53 6.75 4.73 -6.04
CA LEU A 53 8.14 4.32 -6.28
C LEU A 53 8.56 4.61 -7.72
N PHE A 54 7.82 4.13 -8.72
CA PHE A 54 8.15 4.32 -10.14
C PHE A 54 8.26 5.79 -10.55
N ARG A 55 7.47 6.69 -9.94
CA ARG A 55 7.58 8.14 -10.17
C ARG A 55 8.81 8.76 -9.51
N ALA A 56 9.39 8.09 -8.52
CA ALA A 56 10.47 8.61 -7.71
C ALA A 56 11.86 8.11 -8.12
N ILE A 57 11.93 6.91 -8.71
CA ILE A 57 13.17 6.34 -9.26
C ILE A 57 13.41 6.83 -10.68
N SER A 58 14.65 6.72 -11.15
CA SER A 58 14.98 7.05 -12.54
C SER A 58 14.26 6.11 -13.51
N PRO A 59 13.70 6.62 -14.62
CA PRO A 59 13.13 5.77 -15.67
C PRO A 59 14.19 4.96 -16.45
N TYR A 60 15.48 5.27 -16.27
CA TYR A 60 16.59 4.55 -16.89
C TYR A 60 17.19 3.47 -15.98
N LEU A 61 16.71 3.36 -14.74
CA LEU A 61 17.15 2.33 -13.80
C LEU A 61 16.90 0.93 -14.38
N ASP A 62 17.85 0.01 -14.20
CA ASP A 62 17.87 -1.35 -14.74
C ASP A 62 17.82 -1.45 -16.28
N SER A 63 18.05 -0.33 -16.99
CA SER A 63 18.12 -0.30 -18.46
C SER A 63 19.56 -0.30 -18.97
N GLU A 64 19.76 -0.61 -20.25
CA GLU A 64 21.09 -0.51 -20.90
C GLU A 64 21.66 0.91 -20.90
N ALA A 65 20.81 1.94 -20.74
CA ALA A 65 21.20 3.34 -20.69
C ALA A 65 21.47 3.86 -19.27
N GLU A 66 21.48 2.98 -18.26
CA GLU A 66 21.69 3.35 -16.86
C GLU A 66 23.05 4.03 -16.64
N MET A 67 23.04 5.14 -15.91
CA MET A 67 24.21 5.88 -15.43
C MET A 67 24.26 5.90 -13.90
N SER A 68 25.39 6.28 -13.33
CA SER A 68 25.59 6.36 -11.86
C SER A 68 24.55 7.25 -11.14
N ARG A 69 24.01 8.27 -11.80
CA ARG A 69 22.96 9.13 -11.23
C ARG A 69 21.59 8.44 -11.12
N ASP A 70 21.35 7.42 -11.93
CA ASP A 70 20.06 6.71 -11.95
C ASP A 70 19.93 5.82 -10.71
N THR A 71 21.01 5.12 -10.34
CA THR A 71 21.09 4.35 -9.09
C THR A 71 21.06 5.24 -7.85
N GLU A 72 21.50 6.50 -7.94
CA GLU A 72 21.43 7.46 -6.83
C GLU A 72 19.98 7.73 -6.38
N THR A 73 18.99 7.61 -7.28
CA THR A 73 17.57 7.73 -6.94
C THR A 73 17.12 6.68 -5.91
N LEU A 74 17.79 5.52 -5.85
CA LEU A 74 17.52 4.46 -4.88
C LEU A 74 17.95 4.81 -3.44
N ASN A 75 18.82 5.82 -3.26
CA ASN A 75 19.27 6.26 -1.95
C ASN A 75 18.27 7.18 -1.23
N ARG A 76 17.25 7.67 -1.93
CA ARG A 76 16.15 8.41 -1.32
C ARG A 76 15.43 7.53 -0.30
N ARG A 77 14.75 8.15 0.67
CA ARG A 77 14.03 7.49 1.76
C ARG A 77 12.52 7.49 1.55
N ALA A 78 11.85 6.52 2.17
CA ALA A 78 10.40 6.32 2.11
C ALA A 78 9.61 7.62 2.38
N HIS A 79 9.98 8.37 3.42
CA HIS A 79 9.30 9.62 3.80
C HIS A 79 9.33 10.70 2.71
N GLN A 80 10.27 10.62 1.76
CA GLN A 80 10.40 11.57 0.66
C GLN A 80 9.40 11.31 -0.48
N ILE A 81 8.72 10.17 -0.48
CA ILE A 81 7.78 9.77 -1.54
C ILE A 81 6.40 9.35 -1.02
N MET A 82 6.29 9.02 0.27
CA MET A 82 5.03 8.53 0.84
C MET A 82 3.90 9.56 0.79
N SER A 83 2.69 9.08 0.57
CA SER A 83 1.48 9.86 0.79
C SER A 83 1.21 9.95 2.29
N ARG A 84 1.03 11.19 2.78
CA ARG A 84 0.69 11.49 4.19
C ARG A 84 -0.82 11.66 4.41
N GLN A 85 -1.59 11.78 3.34
CA GLN A 85 -3.04 11.87 3.44
C GLN A 85 -3.62 10.46 3.62
N LEU A 86 -3.54 9.97 4.85
CA LEU A 86 -4.03 8.66 5.21
C LEU A 86 -5.56 8.63 5.17
N VAL A 87 -6.10 7.72 4.39
CA VAL A 87 -7.52 7.38 4.40
C VAL A 87 -7.63 6.01 5.05
N THR A 88 -8.01 5.97 6.32
CA THR A 88 -8.09 4.74 7.12
C THR A 88 -9.53 4.37 7.43
N VAL A 89 -9.75 3.11 7.81
CA VAL A 89 -11.08 2.61 8.20
C VAL A 89 -11.00 1.75 9.46
N ALA A 90 -12.13 1.63 10.16
CA ALA A 90 -12.27 0.72 11.28
C ALA A 90 -12.60 -0.71 10.79
N PRO A 91 -12.19 -1.77 11.52
CA PRO A 91 -12.45 -3.16 11.12
C PRO A 91 -13.93 -3.53 11.09
N ASN A 92 -14.79 -2.82 11.82
CA ASN A 92 -16.25 -3.00 11.82
C ASN A 92 -16.97 -2.13 10.79
N LEU A 93 -16.26 -1.38 9.94
CA LEU A 93 -16.91 -0.63 8.87
C LEU A 93 -17.56 -1.62 7.90
N PRO A 94 -18.81 -1.38 7.47
CA PRO A 94 -19.40 -2.18 6.41
C PRO A 94 -18.58 -2.18 5.13
N LEU A 95 -18.48 -3.34 4.48
CA LEU A 95 -17.67 -3.48 3.27
C LEU A 95 -18.05 -2.49 2.18
N ARG A 96 -19.36 -2.30 1.98
CA ARG A 96 -19.93 -1.36 1.00
C ARG A 96 -19.45 0.07 1.23
N ASP A 97 -19.37 0.49 2.49
CA ASP A 97 -18.95 1.84 2.84
C ASP A 97 -17.44 2.01 2.63
N GLY A 98 -16.64 0.97 2.86
CA GLY A 98 -15.23 0.94 2.48
C GLY A 98 -15.01 1.09 0.97
N ILE A 99 -15.77 0.36 0.14
CA ILE A 99 -15.72 0.48 -1.33
C ILE A 99 -16.08 1.91 -1.77
N LYS A 100 -17.17 2.46 -1.20
CA LYS A 100 -17.61 3.83 -1.48
C LYS A 100 -16.51 4.84 -1.13
N LEU A 101 -15.88 4.69 0.03
CA LEU A 101 -14.78 5.55 0.47
C LEU A 101 -13.59 5.49 -0.49
N MET A 102 -13.22 4.29 -0.98
CA MET A 102 -12.13 4.14 -1.95
C MET A 102 -12.40 4.84 -3.27
N LEU A 103 -13.64 4.77 -3.77
CA LEU A 103 -14.07 5.50 -4.97
C LEU A 103 -14.03 7.02 -4.74
N GLU A 104 -14.62 7.49 -3.64
CA GLU A 104 -14.72 8.91 -3.32
C GLU A 104 -13.35 9.57 -3.09
N LYS A 105 -12.43 8.85 -2.44
CA LYS A 105 -11.08 9.34 -2.16
C LYS A 105 -10.08 9.01 -3.27
N ASN A 106 -10.50 8.27 -4.30
CA ASN A 106 -9.66 7.81 -5.40
C ASN A 106 -8.38 7.09 -4.91
N VAL A 107 -8.54 6.21 -3.91
CA VAL A 107 -7.46 5.41 -3.33
C VAL A 107 -7.63 3.93 -3.68
N SER A 108 -6.52 3.20 -3.76
CA SER A 108 -6.49 1.78 -4.14
C SER A 108 -6.31 0.81 -2.98
N CYS A 109 -6.10 1.34 -1.77
CA CYS A 109 -6.15 0.59 -0.53
C CYS A 109 -6.59 1.48 0.64
N LEU A 110 -7.03 0.85 1.71
CA LEU A 110 -7.32 1.48 3.00
C LEU A 110 -6.56 0.72 4.09
N PRO A 111 -5.68 1.38 4.85
CA PRO A 111 -5.20 0.86 6.11
C PRO A 111 -6.36 0.71 7.10
N VAL A 112 -6.34 -0.38 7.86
CA VAL A 112 -7.37 -0.69 8.85
C VAL A 112 -6.79 -0.47 10.24
N LEU A 113 -7.40 0.43 11.01
CA LEU A 113 -6.98 0.77 12.36
C LEU A 113 -8.05 0.35 13.38
N GLU A 114 -7.62 -0.21 14.51
CA GLU A 114 -8.46 -0.48 15.67
C GLU A 114 -7.82 0.16 16.91
N ASN A 115 -8.53 1.10 17.55
CA ASN A 115 -8.01 1.86 18.70
C ASN A 115 -6.65 2.54 18.43
N GLY A 116 -6.43 3.01 17.19
CA GLY A 116 -5.18 3.64 16.76
C GLY A 116 -4.12 2.65 16.25
N ALA A 117 -4.21 1.36 16.62
CA ALA A 117 -3.27 0.35 16.16
C ALA A 117 -3.58 -0.12 14.74
N LEU A 118 -2.54 -0.31 13.94
CA LEU A 118 -2.64 -0.92 12.62
C LEU A 118 -2.94 -2.42 12.74
N VAL A 119 -4.12 -2.83 12.25
CA VAL A 119 -4.58 -4.23 12.33
C VAL A 119 -4.73 -4.92 10.98
N GLY A 120 -4.63 -4.16 9.88
CA GLY A 120 -4.76 -4.73 8.55
C GLY A 120 -4.69 -3.71 7.43
N ILE A 121 -4.85 -4.22 6.22
CA ILE A 121 -5.01 -3.44 5.00
C ILE A 121 -6.06 -4.11 4.12
N ILE A 122 -6.84 -3.31 3.40
CA ILE A 122 -7.75 -3.79 2.37
C ILE A 122 -7.50 -3.06 1.06
N SER A 123 -7.58 -3.77 -0.06
CA SER A 123 -7.30 -3.26 -1.40
C SER A 123 -8.38 -3.67 -2.40
N TRP A 124 -8.33 -3.10 -3.61
CA TRP A 124 -9.23 -3.54 -4.70
C TRP A 124 -9.15 -5.04 -4.97
N LYS A 125 -7.98 -5.66 -4.80
CA LYS A 125 -7.80 -7.10 -5.00
C LYS A 125 -8.64 -7.93 -4.03
N ASP A 126 -8.73 -7.51 -2.78
CA ASP A 126 -9.48 -8.21 -1.74
C ASP A 126 -10.98 -8.15 -2.02
N PHE A 127 -11.49 -7.00 -2.46
CA PHE A 127 -12.88 -6.86 -2.88
C PHE A 127 -13.21 -7.71 -4.10
N LEU A 128 -12.36 -7.68 -5.14
CA LEU A 128 -12.59 -8.46 -6.36
C LEU A 128 -12.60 -9.95 -6.06
N LYS A 129 -11.68 -10.43 -5.20
CA LYS A 129 -11.68 -11.82 -4.73
C LYS A 129 -12.99 -12.17 -4.03
N THR A 130 -13.45 -11.30 -3.14
CA THR A 130 -14.71 -11.50 -2.41
C THR A 130 -15.93 -11.58 -3.34
N VAL A 131 -15.98 -10.73 -4.36
CA VAL A 131 -17.05 -10.77 -5.38
C VAL A 131 -17.02 -12.09 -6.14
N LEU A 132 -15.84 -12.56 -6.57
CA LEU A 132 -15.71 -13.85 -7.26
C LEU A 132 -16.15 -15.03 -6.38
N ASP A 133 -15.79 -15.02 -5.10
CA ASP A 133 -16.11 -16.09 -4.14
C ASP A 133 -17.62 -16.13 -3.79
N HIS A 134 -18.37 -15.03 -3.96
CA HIS A 134 -19.77 -14.92 -3.57
C HIS A 134 -20.78 -14.90 -4.74
N ASP A 135 -20.38 -14.45 -5.93
CA ASP A 135 -21.29 -14.36 -7.10
C ASP A 135 -21.27 -15.60 -8.02
N GLY A 136 -20.55 -16.67 -7.66
CA GLY A 136 -20.54 -17.92 -8.43
C GLY A 136 -19.98 -17.78 -9.85
N LEU A 137 -19.11 -16.79 -10.07
CA LEU A 137 -18.39 -16.55 -11.32
C LEU A 137 -17.04 -17.32 -11.38
N GLY A 138 -16.87 -18.30 -10.49
CA GLY A 138 -15.70 -19.20 -10.40
C GLY A 138 -16.03 -20.63 -10.83
#